data_AF-A0A974KWH3-F1
#
_entry.id   AF-A0A974KWH3-F1
#
_cell.length_a   1.000
_cell.length_b   1.000
_cell.length_c   1.000
_cell.angle_alpha   90.00
_cell.angle_beta   90.00
_cell.angle_gamma   90.00
#
_symmetry.space_group_name_H-M   'P 1'
#
loop_
_entity.id
_entity.type
_entity.pdbx_description
1 polymer ?
#
loop_
_entity_poly.entity_id
_entity_poly.type
_entity_poly.pdbx_seq_one_letter_code
_entity_poly.pdbx_strand_id
1 'polypeptide(L)'
;MNYLDLYLQHFLKIIIKNNINDYRSLLDDKLQSMERYIKYLKNKKEKINTLIDSLSATLENKYIDMINMYNIKNAQEVHNYEIDLLKQRLDKFEAYYAKIEANIHRCTKERIAAEEQYAIIEQMSYVA
;
A
#
# COMPACT_ATOMS: atom_id res chain seq x y z
N MET A 1 45.96 26.73 -17.91
CA MET A 1 45.33 25.43 -17.65
C MET A 1 46.16 24.36 -18.34
N ASN A 2 46.59 23.32 -17.62
CA ASN A 2 47.32 22.21 -18.21
C ASN A 2 46.35 21.37 -19.08
N TYR A 3 46.84 20.78 -20.17
CA TYR A 3 46.07 19.84 -21.00
C TYR A 3 45.47 18.69 -20.16
N LEU A 4 46.21 18.26 -19.13
CA LEU A 4 45.74 17.27 -18.16
C LEU A 4 44.51 17.76 -17.37
N ASP A 5 44.47 19.04 -16.98
CA ASP A 5 43.34 19.61 -16.23
C ASP A 5 42.07 19.61 -17.10
N LEU A 6 42.18 20.00 -18.38
CA LEU A 6 41.09 19.98 -19.35
C LEU A 6 40.56 18.57 -19.59
N TYR A 7 41.47 17.60 -19.73
CA TYR A 7 41.10 16.19 -19.88
C TYR A 7 40.35 15.67 -18.65
N LEU A 8 40.87 15.93 -17.45
CA LEU A 8 40.24 15.50 -16.20
C LEU A 8 38.86 16.15 -16.01
N GLN A 9 38.72 17.44 -16.31
CA GLN A 9 37.43 18.12 -16.26
C GLN A 9 36.41 17.51 -17.22
N HIS A 10 36.82 17.23 -18.46
CA HIS A 10 35.94 16.61 -19.45
C HIS A 10 35.54 15.18 -19.05
N PHE A 11 36.51 14.38 -18.59
CA PHE A 11 36.28 13.03 -18.11
C PHE A 11 35.30 13.02 -16.93
N LEU A 12 35.54 13.84 -15.90
CA LEU A 12 34.65 13.96 -14.74
C LEU A 12 33.23 14.39 -15.15
N LYS A 13 33.11 15.35 -16.07
CA LYS A 13 31.81 15.79 -16.58
C LYS A 13 31.01 14.65 -17.21
N ILE A 14 31.65 13.82 -18.04
CA ILE A 14 31.01 12.66 -18.67
C ILE A 14 30.58 11.65 -17.60
N ILE A 15 31.46 11.32 -16.66
CA ILE A 15 31.19 10.35 -15.60
C ILE A 15 30.02 10.82 -14.72
N ILE A 16 30.03 12.08 -14.29
CA ILE A 16 28.94 12.67 -13.48
C ILE A 16 27.62 12.61 -14.24
N LYS A 17 27.60 13.00 -15.52
CA LYS A 17 26.39 12.98 -16.34
C LYS A 17 25.83 11.56 -16.50
N ASN A 18 26.69 10.58 -16.75
CA ASN A 18 26.25 9.18 -16.89
C ASN A 18 25.68 8.65 -15.56
N ASN A 19 26.37 8.88 -14.45
CA ASN A 19 25.89 8.46 -13.13
C ASN A 19 24.54 9.08 -12.76
N ILE A 20 24.33 10.37 -13.07
CA ILE A 20 23.03 11.04 -12.87
C ILE A 20 21.93 10.37 -13.68
N ASN A 21 22.19 10.07 -14.96
CA ASN A 21 21.22 9.41 -15.83
C ASN A 21 20.89 7.99 -15.36
N ASP A 22 21.89 7.22 -14.96
CA ASP A 22 21.72 5.85 -14.46
C ASP A 22 20.90 5.84 -13.18
N TYR A 23 21.23 6.72 -12.23
CA TYR A 23 20.48 6.84 -10.99
C TYR A 23 19.05 7.33 -11.22
N ARG A 24 18.84 8.26 -12.15
CA ARG A 24 17.50 8.72 -12.54
C ARG A 24 16.66 7.56 -13.08
N SER A 25 17.22 6.72 -13.94
CA SER A 25 16.54 5.54 -14.48
C SER A 25 16.15 4.55 -13.39
N LEU A 26 17.09 4.23 -12.49
CA LEU A 26 16.84 3.34 -11.35
C LEU A 26 15.71 3.85 -10.44
N LEU A 27 15.67 5.17 -10.24
CA LEU A 27 14.69 5.79 -9.38
C LEU A 27 13.30 5.83 -10.03
N ASP A 28 13.22 6.04 -11.35
CA ASP A 28 11.98 5.95 -12.11
C ASP A 28 11.39 4.54 -12.05
N ASP A 29 12.20 3.51 -12.30
CA ASP A 29 11.79 2.11 -12.18
C ASP A 29 11.26 1.80 -10.76
N LYS A 30 11.95 2.31 -9.74
CA LYS A 30 11.54 2.16 -8.34
C LYS A 30 10.20 2.85 -8.08
N LEU A 31 10.00 4.07 -8.54
CA LEU A 31 8.75 4.81 -8.38
C LEU A 31 7.57 4.10 -9.06
N GLN A 32 7.76 3.63 -10.29
CA GLN A 32 6.75 2.85 -11.01
C GLN A 32 6.40 1.56 -10.26
N SER A 33 7.41 0.86 -9.71
CA SER A 33 7.19 -0.35 -8.93
C SER A 33 6.36 -0.09 -7.67
N MET A 34 6.65 1.01 -6.96
CA MET A 34 5.91 1.44 -5.77
C MET A 34 4.47 1.79 -6.11
N GLU A 35 4.23 2.51 -7.22
CA GLU A 35 2.89 2.87 -7.67
C GLU A 35 2.06 1.62 -7.98
N ARG A 36 2.62 0.67 -8.74
CA ARG A 36 1.97 -0.61 -9.05
C ARG A 36 1.63 -1.38 -7.77
N TYR A 37 2.54 -1.40 -6.80
CA TYR A 37 2.33 -2.10 -5.54
C TYR A 37 1.23 -1.44 -4.69
N ILE A 38 1.23 -0.10 -4.58
CA ILE A 38 0.17 0.65 -3.88
C ILE A 38 -1.19 0.38 -4.54
N LYS A 39 -1.25 0.40 -5.88
CA LYS A 39 -2.48 0.07 -6.63
C LYS A 39 -2.95 -1.36 -6.34
N TYR A 40 -2.04 -2.33 -6.33
CA TYR A 40 -2.36 -3.70 -5.95
C TYR A 40 -2.95 -3.78 -4.54
N LEU A 41 -2.35 -3.10 -3.56
CA LEU A 41 -2.83 -3.08 -2.19
C LEU A 41 -4.22 -2.44 -2.07
N LYS A 42 -4.48 -1.33 -2.78
CA LYS A 42 -5.81 -0.70 -2.83
C LYS A 42 -6.88 -1.65 -3.38
N ASN A 43 -6.60 -2.30 -4.52
CA ASN A 43 -7.53 -3.28 -5.08
C ASN A 43 -7.77 -4.46 -4.14
N LYS A 44 -6.73 -4.89 -3.41
CA LYS A 44 -6.85 -5.97 -2.41
C LYS A 44 -7.70 -5.54 -1.22
N LYS A 45 -7.52 -4.31 -0.74
CA LYS A 45 -8.33 -3.69 0.33
C LYS A 45 -9.81 -3.68 -0.03
N GLU A 46 -10.16 -3.24 -1.25
CA GLU A 46 -11.55 -3.24 -1.73
C GLU A 46 -12.17 -4.64 -1.71
N LYS A 47 -11.46 -5.65 -2.22
CA LYS A 47 -11.94 -7.04 -2.18
C LYS A 47 -12.18 -7.55 -0.76
N ILE A 48 -11.33 -7.16 0.19
CA ILE A 48 -11.53 -7.54 1.60
C ILE A 48 -12.72 -6.80 2.20
N ASN A 49 -12.90 -5.53 1.86
CA ASN A 49 -14.08 -4.77 2.29
C ASN A 49 -15.37 -5.48 1.85
N THR A 50 -15.46 -5.90 0.58
CA THR A 50 -16.63 -6.63 0.09
C THR A 50 -16.87 -7.96 0.82
N LEU A 51 -15.80 -8.63 1.25
CA LEU A 51 -15.90 -9.85 2.05
C LEU A 51 -16.38 -9.56 3.47
N ILE A 52 -15.91 -8.47 4.09
CA ILE A 52 -16.40 -8.01 5.39
C ILE A 52 -17.89 -7.68 5.27
N ASP A 53 -18.28 -6.86 4.29
CA ASP A 53 -19.68 -6.45 4.10
C ASP A 53 -20.61 -7.65 3.93
N SER A 54 -20.23 -8.61 3.09
CA SER A 54 -21.02 -9.85 2.89
C SER A 54 -21.11 -10.73 4.13
N LEU A 55 -20.03 -10.85 4.92
CA LEU A 55 -20.03 -11.60 6.16
C LEU A 55 -20.86 -10.91 7.25
N SER A 56 -20.80 -9.58 7.35
CA SER A 56 -21.61 -8.78 8.26
C SER A 56 -23.09 -8.95 7.95
N ALA A 57 -23.49 -8.84 6.68
CA ALA A 57 -24.87 -9.10 6.26
C ALA A 57 -25.32 -10.53 6.57
N THR A 58 -24.44 -11.52 6.37
CA THR A 58 -24.73 -12.93 6.71
C THR A 58 -24.92 -13.11 8.23
N LEU A 59 -24.09 -12.45 9.04
CA LEU A 59 -24.18 -12.48 10.49
C LEU A 59 -25.48 -11.84 10.98
N GLU A 60 -25.84 -10.68 10.45
CA GLU A 60 -27.10 -9.98 10.74
C GLU A 60 -28.31 -10.86 10.40
N ASN A 61 -28.32 -11.48 9.22
CA ASN A 61 -29.41 -12.38 8.82
C ASN A 61 -29.54 -13.57 9.78
N LYS A 62 -28.42 -14.19 10.21
CA LYS A 62 -28.47 -15.27 11.21
C LYS A 62 -29.03 -14.81 12.55
N TYR A 63 -28.71 -13.58 12.98
CA TYR A 63 -29.31 -13.01 14.18
C TYR A 63 -30.83 -12.85 14.04
N ILE A 64 -31.30 -12.32 12.90
CA ILE A 64 -32.73 -12.18 12.59
C ILE A 64 -33.43 -13.54 12.62
N ASP A 65 -32.86 -14.55 11.97
CA ASP A 65 -33.42 -15.90 11.93
C ASP A 65 -33.57 -16.50 13.33
N MET A 66 -32.59 -16.31 14.21
CA MET A 66 -32.68 -16.79 15.59
C MET A 66 -33.70 -16.02 16.43
N ILE A 67 -33.77 -14.70 16.28
CA ILE A 67 -34.79 -13.90 16.97
C ILE A 67 -36.18 -14.41 16.60
N ASN A 68 -36.41 -14.67 15.31
CA ASN A 68 -37.68 -15.19 14.80
C ASN A 68 -37.95 -16.62 15.29
N MET A 69 -36.96 -17.51 15.20
CA MET A 69 -37.11 -18.94 15.54
C MET A 69 -37.41 -19.16 17.03
N TYR A 70 -36.77 -18.39 17.91
CA TYR A 70 -36.94 -18.50 19.36
C TYR A 70 -37.91 -17.47 19.96
N ASN A 71 -38.58 -16.66 19.12
CA ASN A 71 -39.47 -15.58 19.53
C ASN A 71 -38.85 -14.69 20.62
N ILE A 72 -37.59 -14.30 20.39
CA ILE A 72 -36.79 -13.52 21.34
C ILE A 72 -37.36 -12.10 21.38
N LYS A 73 -37.94 -11.70 22.52
CA LYS A 73 -38.59 -10.38 22.68
C LYS A 73 -37.71 -9.33 23.35
N ASN A 74 -36.66 -9.77 24.06
CA ASN A 74 -35.76 -8.90 24.82
C ASN A 74 -34.31 -9.25 24.49
N ALA A 75 -33.39 -8.29 24.71
CA ALA A 75 -31.97 -8.53 24.54
C ALA A 75 -31.51 -9.68 25.45
N GLN A 76 -30.93 -10.72 24.85
CA GLN A 76 -30.33 -11.84 25.54
C GLN A 76 -29.07 -12.31 24.81
N GLU A 77 -28.18 -12.95 25.54
CA GLU A 77 -26.97 -13.52 24.96
C GLU A 77 -27.33 -14.72 24.08
N VAL A 78 -26.88 -14.68 22.83
CA VAL A 78 -27.18 -15.73 21.84
C VAL A 78 -25.93 -16.59 21.67
N HIS A 79 -25.97 -17.80 22.25
CA HIS A 79 -24.93 -18.80 22.05
C HIS A 79 -25.23 -19.63 20.82
N ASN A 80 -24.54 -19.31 19.71
CA ASN A 80 -24.64 -20.07 18.48
C ASN A 80 -23.26 -20.19 17.84
N TYR A 81 -22.83 -21.45 17.68
CA TYR A 81 -21.51 -21.78 17.15
C TYR A 81 -21.24 -21.15 15.77
N GLU A 82 -22.24 -21.08 14.89
CA GLU A 82 -22.07 -20.49 13.56
C GLU A 82 -21.92 -18.97 13.63
N ILE A 83 -22.62 -18.30 14.56
CA ILE A 83 -22.45 -16.87 14.83
C ILE A 83 -21.05 -16.59 15.35
N ASP A 84 -20.56 -17.40 16.29
CA ASP A 84 -19.21 -17.23 16.83
C ASP A 84 -18.13 -17.45 15.78
N LEU A 85 -18.31 -18.44 14.90
CA LEU A 85 -17.43 -18.64 13.74
C LEU A 85 -17.43 -17.45 12.77
N LEU A 86 -18.61 -16.87 12.48
CA LEU A 86 -18.71 -15.69 11.61
C LEU A 86 -18.02 -14.48 12.23
N LYS A 87 -18.19 -14.23 13.54
CA LYS A 87 -17.48 -13.17 14.27
C LYS A 87 -15.98 -13.35 14.19
N GLN A 88 -15.45 -14.53 14.52
CA GLN A 88 -14.02 -14.80 14.42
C GLN A 88 -13.47 -14.61 13.01
N ARG A 89 -14.28 -14.88 11.98
CA ARG A 89 -13.89 -14.67 10.59
C ARG A 89 -13.88 -13.18 10.22
N LEU A 90 -14.86 -12.41 10.68
CA LEU A 90 -14.89 -10.96 10.56
C LEU A 90 -13.66 -10.34 11.23
N ASP A 91 -13.36 -10.70 12.48
CA ASP A 91 -12.19 -10.19 13.22
C ASP A 91 -10.89 -10.39 12.43
N LYS A 92 -10.72 -11.58 11.82
CA LYS A 92 -9.56 -11.88 10.98
C LYS A 92 -9.48 -11.01 9.73
N PHE A 93 -10.61 -10.77 9.06
CA PHE A 93 -10.64 -9.93 7.87
C PHE A 93 -10.44 -8.46 8.20
N GLU A 94 -11.01 -7.96 9.29
CA GLU A 94 -10.82 -6.59 9.77
C GLU A 94 -9.36 -6.33 10.18
N ALA A 95 -8.76 -7.27 10.92
CA ALA A 95 -7.33 -7.20 11.25
C ALA A 95 -6.46 -7.19 9.98
N TYR A 96 -6.83 -7.99 8.96
CA TYR A 96 -6.12 -8.02 7.70
C TYR A 96 -6.30 -6.72 6.88
N TYR A 97 -7.51 -6.15 6.89
CA TYR A 97 -7.81 -4.86 6.29
C TYR A 97 -6.96 -3.75 6.91
N ALA A 98 -6.93 -3.67 8.25
CA ALA A 98 -6.12 -2.70 8.98
C ALA A 98 -4.62 -2.82 8.64
N LYS A 99 -4.11 -4.05 8.50
CA LYS A 99 -2.72 -4.32 8.09
C LYS A 99 -2.44 -3.82 6.67
N ILE A 100 -3.37 -4.00 5.73
CA ILE A 100 -3.22 -3.49 4.37
C ILE A 100 -3.23 -1.97 4.36
N GLU A 101 -4.10 -1.34 5.15
CA GLU A 101 -4.15 0.12 5.27
C GLU A 101 -2.83 0.70 5.78
N ALA A 102 -2.27 0.10 6.83
CA ALA A 102 -0.97 0.49 7.36
C ALA A 102 0.16 0.32 6.31
N ASN A 103 0.12 -0.75 5.51
CA ASN A 103 1.08 -0.96 4.43
C ASN A 103 0.93 0.07 3.30
N ILE A 104 -0.30 0.43 2.91
CA ILE A 104 -0.55 1.48 1.91
C ILE A 104 0.04 2.81 2.41
N HIS A 105 -0.20 3.15 3.67
CA HIS A 105 0.33 4.38 4.26
C HIS A 105 1.86 4.39 4.27
N ARG A 106 2.49 3.29 4.72
CA ARG A 106 3.95 3.15 4.70
C ARG A 106 4.52 3.29 3.29
N CYS A 107 4.00 2.55 2.32
CA CYS A 107 4.48 2.60 0.93
C CYS A 107 4.26 3.98 0.30
N THR A 108 3.18 4.67 0.63
CA THR A 108 2.94 6.04 0.15
C THR A 108 4.00 7.01 0.68
N LYS A 109 4.38 6.89 1.95
CA LYS A 109 5.45 7.70 2.55
C LYS A 109 6.81 7.40 1.91
N GLU A 110 7.13 6.14 1.69
CA GLU A 110 8.36 5.72 0.99
C GLU A 110 8.41 6.24 -0.45
N ARG A 111 7.27 6.27 -1.14
CA ARG A 111 7.15 6.82 -2.49
C ARG A 111 7.42 8.33 -2.51
N ILE A 112 6.85 9.09 -1.58
CA ILE A 112 7.10 10.54 -1.46
C ILE A 112 8.60 10.81 -1.26
N ALA A 113 9.25 10.07 -0.37
CA ALA A 113 10.70 10.22 -0.16
C ALA A 113 11.52 9.88 -1.43
N ALA A 114 11.08 8.92 -2.24
CA ALA A 114 11.70 8.62 -3.52
C ALA A 114 11.43 9.71 -4.58
N GLU A 115 10.25 10.34 -4.58
CA GLU A 115 9.92 11.48 -5.45
C GLU A 115 10.81 12.69 -5.11
N GLU A 116 11.05 12.96 -3.82
CA GLU A 116 11.97 14.01 -3.37
C GLU A 116 13.40 13.76 -3.85
N GLN A 117 13.89 12.51 -3.75
CA GLN A 117 15.19 12.12 -4.30
C GLN A 117 15.25 12.33 -5.82
N TYR A 118 14.15 12.05 -6.53
CA TYR A 118 14.08 12.22 -7.97
C TYR A 118 14.19 13.68 -8.37
N ALA A 119 13.48 14.56 -7.67
CA ALA A 119 13.55 15.99 -7.88
C ALA A 119 14.97 16.55 -7.70
N ILE A 120 15.72 16.05 -6.70
CA ILE A 120 17.12 16.45 -6.47
C ILE A 120 18.01 16.01 -7.64
N ILE A 121 17.88 14.76 -8.08
CA ILE A 121 18.68 14.21 -9.19
C ILE A 121 18.35 14.92 -10.51
N GLU A 122 17.09 15.27 -10.72
CA GLU A 122 16.65 16.08 -11.85
C GLU A 122 17.31 17.47 -11.82
N GLN A 123 17.34 18.14 -10.65
CA GLN A 123 18.05 19.40 -10.49
C GLN A 123 19.54 19.26 -10.79
N MET A 124 20.21 18.22 -10.29
CA MET A 124 21.61 17.93 -10.57
C MET A 124 21.85 17.73 -12.08
N SER A 125 20.90 17.14 -12.80
CA SER A 125 21.00 16.93 -14.25
C SER A 125 21.02 18.24 -15.06
N TYR A 126 20.39 19.30 -14.57
CA TYR A 126 20.39 20.60 -15.24
C TYR A 126 21.71 21.37 -15.07
N VAL A 127 22.48 21.06 -14.02
CA VAL A 127 23.75 21.76 -13.69
C VAL A 127 25.01 20.95 -14.01
N ALA A 128 24.89 19.68 -14.39
CA ALA A 128 25.98 18.77 -14.76
C ALA A 128 26.38 18.87 -16.24
#